data_AF-A0A9K3CV78-F1
#
_entry.id   AF-A0A9K3CV78-F1
#
_cell.length_a   1.000
_cell.length_b   1.000
_cell.length_c   1.000
_cell.angle_alpha   90.00
_cell.angle_beta   90.00
_cell.angle_gamma   90.00
#
_symmetry.space_group_name_H-M   'P 1'
#
loop_
_entity.id
_entity.type
_entity.pdbx_description
1 polymer ?
#
loop_
_entity_poly.entity_id
_entity_poly.type
_entity_poly.pdbx_seq_one_letter_code
_entity_poly.pdbx_strand_id
1 'polypeptide(L)'
;CVTYWEVFQSTDWTLAARLDCSVRKARKLKSALSELFLRIYELSGEAAACKTQIVCSLLVRAQLPVSRGGLGGSALIVYTEGSFPAERTMQVARGLGTGMDPMANLLVKPAITAEDLHATMVTGLGQVLSSSFNNPAQLPVRLVIIDSLAAPLRTRYDRDEMGERQTIIEDIFSAIRLQMRSHAFVCLITNQVTDLFDPEPEYAARLLEMAADNVFPGVDPHNAPGDPRDKVLSSGRYMTPALGATLSKHYDTRLMAAKGRPVMNTGALTTRSLHLLWDRERDLTPGKVSFVVTESGVVGVEE
;
A
#
# COMPACT_ATOMS: atom_id res chain seq x y z
N CYS A 1 16.82 8.50 30.71
CA CYS A 1 17.23 8.27 29.31
C CYS A 1 16.63 6.96 28.83
N VAL A 2 15.43 7.05 28.30
CA VAL A 2 14.61 5.97 27.75
C VAL A 2 15.01 5.89 26.28
N THR A 3 15.83 4.91 25.91
CA THR A 3 16.32 4.73 24.53
C THR A 3 15.14 4.45 23.58
N TYR A 4 15.22 4.91 22.33
CA TYR A 4 14.24 4.73 21.23
C TYR A 4 13.51 3.36 21.22
N TRP A 5 14.15 2.31 21.71
CA TRP A 5 13.62 0.96 21.96
C TRP A 5 12.38 0.85 22.89
N GLU A 6 12.22 1.72 23.89
CA GLU A 6 11.09 1.65 24.83
C GLU A 6 9.83 2.37 24.30
N VAL A 7 10.01 3.36 23.41
CA VAL A 7 8.93 4.00 22.64
C VAL A 7 8.47 3.10 21.50
N PHE A 8 9.41 2.40 20.84
CA PHE A 8 9.19 1.36 19.81
C PHE A 8 8.20 0.27 20.26
N GLN A 9 8.18 -0.02 21.57
CA GLN A 9 7.28 -0.97 22.18
C GLN A 9 5.82 -0.48 22.31
N SER A 10 5.53 0.83 22.24
CA SER A 10 4.29 1.36 22.78
C SER A 10 3.22 1.80 21.79
N THR A 11 3.55 2.32 20.60
CA THR A 11 2.56 2.67 19.54
C THR A 11 3.29 3.41 18.41
N ASP A 12 3.58 2.75 17.28
CA ASP A 12 3.47 3.39 15.96
C ASP A 12 3.61 2.36 14.84
N TRP A 13 2.65 2.34 13.92
CA TRP A 13 2.55 1.41 12.80
C TRP A 13 2.87 2.13 11.50
N THR A 14 4.14 2.33 11.27
CA THR A 14 4.63 2.94 10.04
C THR A 14 5.47 1.91 9.30
N LEU A 15 4.71 0.98 8.73
CA LEU A 15 4.52 0.89 7.27
C LEU A 15 4.94 -0.42 6.58
N ALA A 16 5.83 -1.25 7.13
CA ALA A 16 5.99 -2.63 6.63
C ALA A 16 6.80 -3.57 7.53
N ALA A 17 7.35 -3.11 8.64
CA ALA A 17 8.22 -3.92 9.49
C ALA A 17 7.47 -4.76 10.55
N ARG A 18 6.15 -4.59 10.72
CA ARG A 18 5.34 -5.27 11.77
C ARG A 18 4.82 -6.63 11.33
N LEU A 19 5.74 -7.40 10.78
CA LEU A 19 5.57 -8.78 10.41
C LEU A 19 6.22 -9.71 11.50
N ASP A 20 5.81 -9.71 12.80
CA ASP A 20 5.70 -10.90 13.73
C ASP A 20 5.30 -10.60 15.21
N CYS A 21 4.56 -11.55 15.81
CA CYS A 21 4.27 -11.98 17.22
C CYS A 21 4.36 -11.09 18.53
N SER A 22 3.25 -11.00 19.32
CA SER A 22 3.07 -11.46 20.76
C SER A 22 2.25 -10.60 21.80
N VAL A 23 0.97 -10.99 21.99
CA VAL A 23 0.01 -11.14 23.13
C VAL A 23 -0.25 -10.09 24.23
N ARG A 24 0.59 -9.14 24.65
CA ARG A 24 0.35 -8.46 25.98
C ARG A 24 -0.18 -7.00 26.06
N LYS A 25 -0.51 -6.29 24.97
CA LYS A 25 -0.84 -4.83 25.01
C LYS A 25 -2.27 -4.43 24.55
N ALA A 26 -3.32 -4.99 25.14
CA ALA A 26 -4.70 -4.88 24.63
C ALA A 26 -5.41 -3.49 24.74
N ARG A 27 -4.99 -2.55 25.61
CA ARG A 27 -5.72 -1.26 25.81
C ARG A 27 -5.24 -0.08 24.94
N LYS A 28 -3.92 0.12 24.76
CA LYS A 28 -3.34 1.14 23.84
C LYS A 28 -3.57 0.80 22.36
N LEU A 29 -3.69 -0.49 22.09
CA LEU A 29 -4.00 -1.05 20.77
C LEU A 29 -5.32 -0.52 20.21
N LYS A 30 -6.33 -0.20 21.03
CA LYS A 30 -7.65 0.20 20.52
C LYS A 30 -7.65 1.58 19.84
N SER A 31 -6.88 2.57 20.33
CA SER A 31 -6.80 3.90 19.68
C SER A 31 -5.82 3.92 18.49
N ALA A 32 -4.69 3.21 18.60
CA ALA A 32 -3.78 3.05 17.46
C ALA A 32 -4.37 2.24 16.32
N LEU A 33 -5.18 1.21 16.63
CA LEU A 33 -5.94 0.48 15.62
C LEU A 33 -6.98 1.38 14.95
N SER A 34 -7.70 2.23 15.69
CA SER A 34 -8.64 3.18 15.07
C SER A 34 -7.96 4.23 14.18
N GLU A 35 -6.68 4.55 14.43
CA GLU A 35 -5.85 5.42 13.59
C GLU A 35 -5.17 4.67 12.43
N LEU A 36 -5.17 3.34 12.45
CA LEU A 36 -4.68 2.47 11.37
C LEU A 36 -5.78 2.12 10.39
N PHE A 37 -6.91 1.67 10.93
CA PHE A 37 -8.14 1.53 10.19
C PHE A 37 -8.59 2.92 9.73
N LEU A 38 -9.26 3.02 8.57
CA LEU A 38 -9.60 4.30 7.92
C LEU A 38 -8.47 4.99 7.14
N ARG A 39 -7.35 4.30 6.86
CA ARG A 39 -6.27 4.83 6.00
C ARG A 39 -6.11 4.12 4.66
N ILE A 40 -5.84 4.91 3.63
CA ILE A 40 -5.55 4.47 2.27
C ILE A 40 -4.06 4.64 2.00
N TYR A 41 -3.39 3.51 1.78
CA TYR A 41 -1.96 3.41 1.54
C TYR A 41 -1.70 3.25 0.04
N GLU A 42 -0.75 4.01 -0.50
CA GLU A 42 -0.15 3.72 -1.80
C GLU A 42 1.10 2.86 -1.61
N LEU A 43 1.22 1.76 -2.34
CA LEU A 43 2.48 1.02 -2.50
C LEU A 43 2.94 1.10 -3.96
N SER A 44 3.89 2.00 -4.21
CA SER A 44 4.54 2.15 -5.51
C SER A 44 5.86 1.39 -5.56
N GLY A 45 6.41 1.19 -6.75
CA GLY A 45 7.75 0.64 -6.96
C GLY A 45 7.93 0.09 -8.36
N GLU A 46 9.19 -0.12 -8.76
CA GLU A 46 9.50 -0.68 -10.07
C GLU A 46 9.07 -2.15 -10.23
N ALA A 47 9.08 -2.64 -11.47
CA ALA A 47 8.95 -4.07 -11.74
C ALA A 47 10.03 -4.83 -10.97
N ALA A 48 9.65 -5.96 -10.35
CA ALA A 48 10.52 -6.75 -9.47
C ALA A 48 11.02 -6.06 -8.19
N ALA A 49 10.42 -4.93 -7.77
CA ALA A 49 10.62 -4.35 -6.43
C ALA A 49 9.93 -5.12 -5.29
N CYS A 50 9.43 -6.34 -5.56
CA CYS A 50 8.77 -7.21 -4.58
C CYS A 50 7.42 -6.72 -4.03
N LYS A 51 6.70 -5.83 -4.72
CA LYS A 51 5.34 -5.38 -4.33
C LYS A 51 4.37 -6.53 -4.09
N THR A 52 4.28 -7.47 -5.03
CA THR A 52 3.43 -8.68 -4.89
C THR A 52 3.82 -9.53 -3.68
N GLN A 53 5.10 -9.54 -3.30
CA GLN A 53 5.56 -10.26 -2.09
C GLN A 53 5.07 -9.57 -0.81
N ILE A 54 5.08 -8.24 -0.79
CA ILE A 54 4.48 -7.44 0.30
C ILE A 54 2.98 -7.72 0.38
N VAL A 55 2.28 -7.68 -0.76
CA VAL A 55 0.83 -7.97 -0.87
C VAL A 55 0.51 -9.36 -0.31
N CYS A 56 1.15 -10.43 -0.79
CA CYS A 56 0.94 -11.79 -0.27
C CYS A 56 1.17 -11.87 1.25
N SER A 57 2.21 -11.20 1.74
CA SER A 57 2.55 -11.20 3.16
C SER A 57 1.49 -10.50 4.03
N LEU A 58 0.93 -9.39 3.54
CA LEU A 58 -0.12 -8.65 4.22
C LEU A 58 -1.46 -9.40 4.21
N LEU A 59 -1.80 -10.07 3.11
CA LEU A 59 -3.04 -10.86 3.01
C LEU A 59 -3.11 -11.98 4.05
N VAL A 60 -2.00 -12.70 4.26
CA VAL A 60 -1.95 -13.76 5.28
C VAL A 60 -2.00 -13.15 6.69
N ARG A 61 -1.32 -12.02 6.90
CA ARG A 61 -1.21 -11.43 8.23
C ARG A 61 -2.43 -10.68 8.70
N ALA A 62 -3.21 -10.12 7.80
CA ALA A 62 -4.51 -9.54 8.14
C ALA A 62 -5.37 -10.52 8.94
N GLN A 63 -5.26 -11.82 8.61
CA GLN A 63 -6.01 -12.91 9.22
C GLN A 63 -5.49 -13.34 10.59
N LEU A 64 -4.27 -12.95 10.96
CA LEU A 64 -3.73 -13.27 12.27
C LEU A 64 -4.42 -12.44 13.36
N PRO A 65 -4.53 -12.98 14.59
CA PRO A 65 -4.99 -12.21 15.73
C PRO A 65 -4.11 -10.97 15.95
N VAL A 66 -4.68 -9.92 16.54
CA VAL A 66 -3.90 -8.71 16.83
C VAL A 66 -2.76 -8.96 17.82
N SER A 67 -2.91 -9.96 18.69
CA SER A 67 -1.83 -10.46 19.54
C SER A 67 -0.63 -10.99 18.76
N ARG A 68 -0.78 -11.36 17.49
CA ARG A 68 0.31 -11.77 16.60
C ARG A 68 0.66 -10.69 15.56
N GLY A 69 0.21 -9.45 15.77
CA GLY A 69 0.42 -8.35 14.83
C GLY A 69 -0.45 -8.45 13.57
N GLY A 70 -1.57 -9.16 13.61
CA GLY A 70 -2.55 -9.14 12.51
C GLY A 70 -3.71 -8.20 12.76
N LEU A 71 -4.71 -8.23 11.87
CA LEU A 71 -5.91 -7.40 11.97
C LEU A 71 -7.10 -8.16 12.58
N GLY A 72 -6.94 -9.46 12.84
CA GLY A 72 -8.02 -10.34 13.32
C GLY A 72 -9.20 -10.41 12.37
N GLY A 73 -8.96 -10.27 11.06
CA GLY A 73 -10.00 -10.12 10.05
C GLY A 73 -9.68 -10.83 8.74
N SER A 74 -10.68 -11.02 7.89
CA SER A 74 -10.47 -11.48 6.53
C SER A 74 -9.84 -10.37 5.67
N ALA A 75 -9.36 -10.73 4.49
CA ALA A 75 -8.87 -9.78 3.50
C ALA A 75 -9.64 -9.90 2.18
N LEU A 76 -9.80 -8.78 1.49
CA LEU A 76 -10.28 -8.70 0.11
C LEU A 76 -9.12 -8.25 -0.77
N ILE A 77 -8.84 -8.98 -1.85
CA ILE A 77 -7.96 -8.52 -2.91
C ILE A 77 -8.74 -8.41 -4.22
N VAL A 78 -8.68 -7.23 -4.81
CA VAL A 78 -9.13 -6.94 -6.17
C VAL A 78 -7.87 -6.91 -7.04
N TYR A 79 -7.69 -7.94 -7.88
CA TYR A 79 -6.54 -8.00 -8.78
C TYR A 79 -6.98 -7.57 -10.20
N THR A 80 -6.14 -6.77 -10.84
CA THR A 80 -6.49 -6.15 -12.12
C THR A 80 -5.60 -6.58 -13.27
N GLU A 81 -4.49 -7.25 -12.97
CA GLU A 81 -3.58 -7.83 -13.96
C GLU A 81 -3.23 -9.27 -13.62
N GLY A 82 -3.02 -10.08 -14.66
CA GLY A 82 -2.55 -11.46 -14.52
C GLY A 82 -3.48 -12.34 -13.68
N SER A 83 -2.89 -13.10 -12.77
CA SER A 83 -3.60 -14.01 -11.88
C SER A 83 -3.18 -13.81 -10.44
N PHE A 84 -4.10 -14.09 -9.52
CA PHE A 84 -3.82 -14.03 -8.09
C PHE A 84 -2.73 -15.05 -7.71
N PRO A 85 -1.65 -14.65 -7.01
CA PRO A 85 -0.54 -15.52 -6.62
C PRO A 85 -0.92 -16.44 -5.44
N ALA A 86 -1.83 -17.37 -5.67
CA ALA A 86 -2.36 -18.28 -4.64
C ALA A 86 -1.29 -19.18 -4.03
N GLU A 87 -0.45 -19.81 -4.86
CA GLU A 87 0.63 -20.69 -4.39
C GLU A 87 1.58 -19.95 -3.46
N ARG A 88 1.99 -18.73 -3.86
CA ARG A 88 2.87 -17.91 -3.03
C ARG A 88 2.20 -17.50 -1.72
N THR A 89 0.92 -17.17 -1.74
CA THR A 89 0.15 -16.83 -0.53
C THR A 89 0.07 -18.02 0.43
N MET A 90 -0.15 -19.23 -0.09
CA MET A 90 -0.10 -20.47 0.71
C MET A 90 1.29 -20.75 1.27
N GLN A 91 2.35 -20.52 0.49
CA GLN A 91 3.72 -20.68 0.96
C GLN A 91 4.02 -19.76 2.15
N VAL A 92 3.60 -18.49 2.09
CA VAL A 92 3.74 -17.54 3.21
C VAL A 92 3.00 -18.03 4.45
N ALA A 93 1.76 -18.52 4.31
CA ALA A 93 1.01 -19.05 5.44
C ALA A 93 1.70 -20.25 6.10
N ARG A 94 2.25 -21.17 5.29
CA ARG A 94 3.07 -22.29 5.80
C ARG A 94 4.32 -21.81 6.52
N GLY A 95 5.05 -20.86 5.93
CA GLY A 95 6.27 -20.30 6.51
C GLY A 95 6.03 -19.53 7.82
N LEU A 96 4.85 -18.96 8.03
CA LEU A 96 4.45 -18.32 9.29
C LEU A 96 3.95 -19.31 10.36
N GLY A 97 3.88 -20.61 10.04
CA GLY A 97 3.46 -21.66 10.96
C GLY A 97 2.05 -21.43 11.50
N THR A 98 1.15 -20.87 10.69
CA THR A 98 -0.20 -20.49 11.15
C THR A 98 -1.10 -21.71 11.35
N GLY A 99 -0.83 -22.81 10.63
CA GLY A 99 -1.72 -23.98 10.57
C GLY A 99 -3.06 -23.70 9.89
N MET A 100 -3.27 -22.48 9.38
CA MET A 100 -4.51 -22.04 8.77
C MET A 100 -4.43 -22.18 7.25
N ASP A 101 -5.58 -22.45 6.62
CA ASP A 101 -5.74 -22.21 5.20
C ASP A 101 -5.98 -20.70 4.98
N PRO A 102 -5.03 -19.94 4.41
CA PRO A 102 -5.21 -18.51 4.18
C PRO A 102 -6.33 -18.21 3.18
N MET A 103 -6.74 -19.20 2.36
CA MET A 103 -7.79 -19.02 1.36
C MET A 103 -9.18 -18.99 1.98
N ALA A 104 -9.37 -19.61 3.16
CA ALA A 104 -10.66 -19.66 3.85
C ALA A 104 -11.15 -18.27 4.31
N ASN A 105 -10.23 -17.33 4.57
CA ASN A 105 -10.56 -15.95 4.95
C ASN A 105 -10.01 -14.92 3.96
N LEU A 106 -9.85 -15.31 2.70
CA LEU A 106 -9.41 -14.44 1.62
C LEU A 106 -10.45 -14.39 0.51
N LEU A 107 -10.98 -13.20 0.28
CA LEU A 107 -11.86 -12.92 -0.84
C LEU A 107 -11.02 -12.42 -2.01
N VAL A 108 -11.04 -13.14 -3.12
CA VAL A 108 -10.27 -12.81 -4.33
C VAL A 108 -11.25 -12.42 -5.44
N LYS A 109 -11.09 -11.23 -6.01
CA LYS A 109 -11.92 -10.74 -7.12
C LYS A 109 -11.07 -10.22 -8.29
N PRO A 110 -11.26 -10.73 -9.52
CA PRO A 110 -10.73 -10.06 -10.71
C PRO A 110 -11.48 -8.77 -10.99
N ALA A 111 -10.76 -7.75 -11.49
CA ALA A 111 -11.33 -6.56 -12.11
C ALA A 111 -10.40 -6.09 -13.24
N ILE A 112 -10.53 -6.71 -14.41
CA ILE A 112 -9.58 -6.54 -15.53
C ILE A 112 -9.84 -5.23 -16.28
N THR A 113 -11.10 -4.82 -16.39
CA THR A 113 -11.50 -3.57 -17.06
C THR A 113 -11.74 -2.45 -16.06
N ALA A 114 -11.73 -1.20 -16.53
CA ALA A 114 -12.01 -0.04 -15.68
C ALA A 114 -13.44 -0.09 -15.12
N GLU A 115 -14.37 -0.60 -15.92
CA GLU A 115 -15.77 -0.83 -15.60
C GLU A 115 -15.93 -1.89 -14.51
N ASP A 116 -15.21 -3.01 -14.61
CA ASP A 116 -15.22 -4.05 -13.58
C ASP A 116 -14.68 -3.51 -12.25
N LEU A 117 -13.60 -2.71 -12.32
CA LEU A 117 -12.99 -2.11 -11.13
C LEU A 117 -13.94 -1.09 -10.50
N HIS A 118 -14.53 -0.21 -11.31
CA HIS A 118 -15.53 0.76 -10.85
C HIS A 118 -16.74 0.05 -10.22
N ALA A 119 -17.35 -0.91 -10.91
CA ALA A 119 -18.49 -1.66 -10.38
C ALA A 119 -18.15 -2.42 -9.10
N THR A 120 -16.97 -3.05 -9.03
CA THR A 120 -16.50 -3.77 -7.83
C THR A 120 -16.32 -2.84 -6.65
N MET A 121 -15.74 -1.65 -6.84
CA MET A 121 -15.40 -0.73 -5.77
C MET A 121 -16.57 0.17 -5.35
N VAL A 122 -17.35 0.66 -6.31
CA VAL A 122 -18.42 1.64 -6.09
C VAL A 122 -19.73 0.95 -5.69
N THR A 123 -20.10 -0.12 -6.38
CA THR A 123 -21.37 -0.82 -6.12
C THR A 123 -21.18 -2.09 -5.28
N GLY A 124 -20.13 -2.86 -5.56
CA GLY A 124 -19.93 -4.18 -4.98
C GLY A 124 -19.30 -4.19 -3.58
N LEU A 125 -18.43 -3.22 -3.27
CA LEU A 125 -17.61 -3.25 -2.06
C LEU A 125 -18.46 -3.30 -0.78
N GLY A 126 -19.47 -2.42 -0.67
CA GLY A 126 -20.34 -2.38 0.50
C GLY A 126 -21.10 -3.69 0.75
N GLN A 127 -21.52 -4.37 -0.33
CA GLN A 127 -22.18 -5.68 -0.23
C GLN A 127 -21.22 -6.74 0.33
N VAL A 128 -20.00 -6.81 -0.23
CA VAL A 128 -18.97 -7.75 0.23
C VAL A 128 -18.63 -7.54 1.71
N LEU A 129 -18.41 -6.27 2.10
CA LEU A 129 -18.09 -5.92 3.48
C LEU A 129 -19.24 -6.23 4.44
N SER A 130 -20.48 -5.91 4.05
CA SER A 130 -21.67 -6.18 4.85
C SER A 130 -21.95 -7.68 5.01
N SER A 131 -21.81 -8.46 3.93
CA SER A 131 -21.98 -9.92 3.99
C SER A 131 -20.97 -10.58 4.91
N SER A 132 -19.70 -10.15 4.85
CA SER A 132 -18.65 -10.64 5.75
C SER A 132 -18.88 -10.21 7.20
N PHE A 133 -19.32 -8.97 7.44
CA PHE A 133 -19.56 -8.45 8.79
C PHE A 133 -20.75 -9.11 9.49
N ASN A 134 -21.84 -9.39 8.74
CA ASN A 134 -23.06 -9.95 9.30
C ASN A 134 -23.06 -11.48 9.43
N ASN A 135 -22.03 -12.16 8.92
CA ASN A 135 -21.93 -13.62 8.97
C ASN A 135 -21.09 -14.06 10.18
N PRO A 136 -21.69 -14.70 11.21
CA PRO A 136 -20.94 -15.14 12.40
C PRO A 136 -19.88 -16.21 12.11
N ALA A 137 -20.00 -16.91 10.98
CA ALA A 137 -19.04 -17.94 10.57
C ALA A 137 -17.85 -17.37 9.79
N GLN A 138 -17.82 -16.06 9.51
CA GLN A 138 -16.74 -15.40 8.78
C GLN A 138 -16.11 -14.28 9.60
N LEU A 139 -14.81 -14.07 9.37
CA LEU A 139 -14.14 -12.89 9.90
C LEU A 139 -14.52 -11.66 9.08
N PRO A 140 -14.74 -10.49 9.73
CA PRO A 140 -14.98 -9.24 9.02
C PRO A 140 -13.77 -8.86 8.18
N VAL A 141 -13.99 -8.30 6.99
CA VAL A 141 -12.89 -7.79 6.15
C VAL A 141 -12.22 -6.60 6.86
N ARG A 142 -10.92 -6.72 7.10
CA ARG A 142 -10.10 -5.67 7.74
C ARG A 142 -9.01 -5.12 6.83
N LEU A 143 -8.74 -5.76 5.70
CA LEU A 143 -7.80 -5.33 4.69
C LEU A 143 -8.44 -5.43 3.30
N VAL A 144 -8.40 -4.35 2.54
CA VAL A 144 -8.79 -4.31 1.13
C VAL A 144 -7.56 -3.93 0.31
N ILE A 145 -7.17 -4.78 -0.64
CA ILE A 145 -6.04 -4.53 -1.55
C ILE A 145 -6.58 -4.36 -2.97
N ILE A 146 -6.13 -3.31 -3.67
CA ILE A 146 -6.29 -3.16 -5.12
C ILE A 146 -4.92 -3.31 -5.77
N ASP A 147 -4.70 -4.40 -6.50
CA ASP A 147 -3.44 -4.72 -7.16
C ASP A 147 -3.64 -4.87 -8.68
N SER A 148 -3.55 -3.82 -9.48
CA SER A 148 -3.24 -2.41 -9.19
C SER A 148 -4.37 -1.47 -9.65
N LEU A 149 -4.45 -0.24 -9.11
CA LEU A 149 -5.42 0.76 -9.59
C LEU A 149 -5.06 1.25 -11.01
N ALA A 150 -3.77 1.28 -11.34
CA ALA A 150 -3.28 1.88 -12.57
C ALA A 150 -3.63 1.08 -13.83
N ALA A 151 -3.64 -0.25 -13.75
CA ALA A 151 -3.64 -1.08 -14.94
C ALA A 151 -4.91 -0.97 -15.79
N PRO A 152 -6.13 -1.10 -15.24
CA PRO A 152 -7.35 -0.94 -16.04
C PRO A 152 -7.57 0.50 -16.52
N LEU A 153 -6.99 1.46 -15.80
CA LEU A 153 -7.11 2.89 -16.09
C LEU A 153 -6.06 3.38 -17.10
N ARG A 154 -5.07 2.56 -17.46
CA ARG A 154 -4.02 2.88 -18.46
C ARG A 154 -4.39 2.48 -19.87
N THR A 155 -5.13 1.39 -20.04
CA THR A 155 -5.60 0.91 -21.35
C THR A 155 -6.66 1.82 -21.98
N ARG A 156 -7.27 2.64 -21.13
CA ARG A 156 -8.24 3.67 -21.49
C ARG A 156 -7.52 4.98 -21.88
N TYR A 157 -7.21 5.08 -23.18
CA TYR A 157 -7.44 6.27 -24.04
C TYR A 157 -6.42 7.44 -24.11
N ASP A 158 -6.48 8.08 -25.30
CA ASP A 158 -5.78 9.29 -25.74
C ASP A 158 -6.21 10.55 -24.95
N ARG A 159 -5.55 11.69 -25.23
CA ARG A 159 -5.66 12.97 -24.50
C ARG A 159 -7.09 13.46 -24.19
N ASP A 160 -8.11 13.05 -24.95
CA ASP A 160 -9.48 13.56 -24.84
C ASP A 160 -10.31 12.94 -23.69
N GLU A 161 -9.86 11.84 -23.08
CA GLU A 161 -10.65 11.10 -22.07
C GLU A 161 -10.10 11.20 -20.62
N MET A 162 -9.15 12.10 -20.40
CA MET A 162 -8.54 12.34 -19.08
C MET A 162 -9.57 12.72 -18.00
N GLY A 163 -10.66 13.40 -18.39
CA GLY A 163 -11.75 13.78 -17.49
C GLY A 163 -12.56 12.59 -16.98
N GLU A 164 -12.87 11.62 -17.84
CA GLU A 164 -13.61 10.40 -17.45
C GLU A 164 -12.78 9.56 -16.48
N ARG A 165 -11.48 9.44 -16.74
CA ARG A 165 -10.55 8.76 -15.83
C ARG A 165 -10.54 9.41 -14.44
N GLN A 166 -10.50 10.73 -14.36
CA GLN A 166 -10.52 11.41 -13.07
C GLN A 166 -11.82 11.13 -12.32
N THR A 167 -12.97 11.16 -12.99
CA THR A 167 -14.27 10.83 -12.39
C THR A 167 -14.30 9.41 -11.82
N ILE A 168 -13.84 8.41 -12.59
CA ILE A 168 -13.78 7.02 -12.12
C ILE A 168 -12.92 6.88 -10.86
N ILE A 169 -11.77 7.55 -10.84
CA ILE A 169 -10.87 7.57 -9.68
C ILE A 169 -11.56 8.19 -8.47
N GLU A 170 -12.15 9.37 -8.63
CA GLU A 170 -12.87 10.09 -7.57
C GLU A 170 -13.99 9.24 -6.98
N ASP A 171 -14.77 8.57 -7.82
CA ASP A 171 -15.84 7.64 -7.42
C ASP A 171 -15.28 6.48 -6.59
N ILE A 172 -14.21 5.83 -7.05
CA ILE A 172 -13.59 4.70 -6.35
C ILE A 172 -13.09 5.13 -4.97
N PHE A 173 -12.33 6.23 -4.87
CA PHE A 173 -11.82 6.70 -3.59
C PHE A 173 -12.92 7.18 -2.65
N SER A 174 -13.97 7.83 -3.17
CA SER A 174 -15.12 8.24 -2.39
C SER A 174 -15.88 7.04 -1.84
N ALA A 175 -16.08 5.99 -2.65
CA ALA A 175 -16.67 4.74 -2.22
C ALA A 175 -15.83 4.05 -1.14
N ILE A 176 -14.51 3.95 -1.33
CA ILE A 176 -13.60 3.38 -0.32
C ILE A 176 -13.76 4.12 1.01
N ARG A 177 -13.66 5.46 1.02
CA ARG A 177 -13.75 6.26 2.26
C ARG A 177 -15.11 6.12 2.94
N LEU A 178 -16.19 6.09 2.16
CA LEU A 178 -17.53 5.85 2.69
C LEU A 178 -17.60 4.49 3.40
N GLN A 179 -17.11 3.43 2.74
CA GLN A 179 -17.15 2.08 3.32
C GLN A 179 -16.21 1.93 4.52
N MET A 180 -15.07 2.60 4.53
CA MET A 180 -14.15 2.60 5.67
C MET A 180 -14.84 3.10 6.93
N ARG A 181 -15.61 4.20 6.85
CA ARG A 181 -16.37 4.76 7.98
C ARG A 181 -17.36 3.77 8.58
N SER A 182 -17.95 2.89 7.77
CA SER A 182 -18.95 1.90 8.20
C SER A 182 -18.35 0.57 8.66
N HIS A 183 -17.24 0.13 8.06
CA HIS A 183 -16.72 -1.23 8.24
C HIS A 183 -15.33 -1.30 8.89
N ALA A 184 -14.64 -0.16 9.03
CA ALA A 184 -13.32 -0.02 9.66
C ALA A 184 -12.27 -1.02 9.12
N PHE A 185 -11.79 -0.76 7.91
CA PHE A 185 -10.72 -1.53 7.25
C PHE A 185 -9.56 -0.63 6.83
N VAL A 186 -8.44 -1.25 6.47
CA VAL A 186 -7.28 -0.60 5.83
C VAL A 186 -7.35 -0.85 4.32
N CYS A 187 -7.09 0.19 3.52
CA CYS A 187 -7.00 0.03 2.07
C CYS A 187 -5.53 0.15 1.62
N LEU A 188 -5.04 -0.80 0.84
CA LEU A 188 -3.75 -0.73 0.17
C LEU A 188 -3.97 -0.75 -1.33
N ILE A 189 -3.41 0.22 -2.04
CA ILE A 189 -3.48 0.31 -3.48
C ILE A 189 -2.06 0.23 -4.02
N THR A 190 -1.79 -0.77 -4.85
CA THR A 190 -0.50 -0.84 -5.54
C THR A 190 -0.51 0.07 -6.76
N ASN A 191 0.66 0.65 -7.03
CA ASN A 191 0.89 1.49 -8.19
C ASN A 191 2.25 1.15 -8.81
N GLN A 192 2.42 1.50 -10.08
CA GLN A 192 3.72 1.42 -10.74
C GLN A 192 4.43 2.77 -10.64
N VAL A 193 5.71 2.81 -11.00
CA VAL A 193 6.53 4.02 -11.03
C VAL A 193 6.85 4.42 -12.46
N THR A 194 7.21 5.68 -12.65
CA THR A 194 7.79 6.24 -13.88
C THR A 194 9.21 6.71 -13.59
N ASP A 195 10.08 6.58 -14.60
CA ASP A 195 11.44 7.11 -14.54
C ASP A 195 11.36 8.64 -14.45
N LEU A 196 12.08 9.21 -13.48
CA LEU A 196 12.27 10.64 -13.39
C LEU A 196 13.48 10.97 -14.26
N PHE A 197 13.23 11.37 -15.50
CA PHE A 197 14.26 12.05 -16.28
C PHE A 197 14.53 13.37 -15.57
N ASP A 198 15.75 13.59 -15.09
CA ASP A 198 16.11 14.88 -14.49
C ASP A 198 15.74 15.96 -15.50
N PRO A 199 14.75 16.81 -15.20
CA PRO A 199 14.47 17.92 -16.08
C PRO A 199 15.71 18.80 -16.12
N GLU A 200 16.01 19.40 -17.28
CA GLU A 200 17.06 20.42 -17.31
C GLU A 200 16.82 21.45 -16.19
N PRO A 201 17.88 21.97 -15.55
CA PRO A 201 17.76 22.85 -14.37
C PRO A 201 16.75 24.00 -14.55
N GLU A 202 16.65 24.55 -15.77
CA GLU A 202 15.69 25.60 -16.11
C GLU A 202 14.22 25.14 -16.08
N TYR A 203 13.93 23.89 -16.46
CA TYR A 203 12.58 23.34 -16.41
C TYR A 203 12.16 23.01 -14.98
N ALA A 204 13.09 22.55 -14.13
CA ALA A 204 12.85 22.34 -12.70
C ALA A 204 12.51 23.67 -11.98
N ALA A 205 13.25 24.75 -12.29
CA ALA A 205 12.98 26.07 -11.73
C ALA A 205 11.59 26.59 -12.14
N ARG A 206 11.19 26.41 -13.40
CA ARG A 206 9.84 26.76 -13.88
C ARG A 206 8.73 25.98 -13.20
N LEU A 207 8.90 24.67 -12.96
CA LEU A 207 7.89 23.87 -12.25
C LEU A 207 7.69 24.33 -10.81
N LEU A 208 8.77 24.75 -10.12
CA LEU A 208 8.69 25.31 -8.77
C LEU A 208 8.00 26.67 -8.77
N GLU A 209 8.28 27.55 -9.73
CA GLU A 209 7.58 28.83 -9.90
C GLU A 209 6.08 28.62 -10.19
N MET A 210 5.73 27.70 -11.10
CA MET A 210 4.34 27.38 -11.44
C MET A 210 3.56 26.75 -10.27
N ALA A 211 4.23 25.99 -9.40
CA ALA A 211 3.65 25.45 -8.17
C ALA A 211 3.45 26.53 -7.09
N ALA A 212 4.34 27.52 -7.01
CA ALA A 212 4.21 28.66 -6.11
C ALA A 212 3.06 29.60 -6.53
N ASP A 213 2.82 29.74 -7.83
CA ASP A 213 1.78 30.60 -8.40
C ASP A 213 0.39 29.92 -8.49
N ASN A 214 0.23 28.70 -7.95
CA ASN A 214 -1.05 27.98 -7.87
C ASN A 214 -1.74 27.78 -9.24
N VAL A 215 -0.94 27.71 -10.32
CA VAL A 215 -1.43 27.67 -11.71
C VAL A 215 -2.17 26.37 -12.04
N PHE A 216 -1.93 25.30 -11.27
CA PHE A 216 -2.69 24.05 -11.33
C PHE A 216 -3.67 23.96 -10.15
N PRO A 217 -4.96 24.29 -10.33
CA PRO A 217 -5.94 24.15 -9.27
C PRO A 217 -6.04 22.66 -8.85
N GLY A 218 -5.68 22.37 -7.60
CA GLY A 218 -5.75 21.02 -7.01
C GLY A 218 -4.42 20.29 -6.81
N VAL A 219 -3.28 20.95 -7.06
CA VAL A 219 -1.95 20.43 -6.68
C VAL A 219 -1.60 20.97 -5.30
N ASP A 220 -1.42 20.08 -4.33
CA ASP A 220 -0.85 20.43 -3.02
C ASP A 220 0.63 20.81 -3.20
N PRO A 221 1.10 21.98 -2.73
CA PRO A 221 2.49 22.41 -2.86
C PRO A 221 3.49 21.46 -2.18
N HIS A 222 3.04 20.59 -1.27
CA HIS A 222 3.85 19.50 -0.71
C HIS A 222 3.90 18.23 -1.58
N ASN A 223 3.19 18.18 -2.70
CA ASN A 223 3.04 17.04 -3.62
C ASN A 223 3.32 17.42 -5.08
N ALA A 224 4.08 18.50 -5.34
CA ALA A 224 4.41 18.92 -6.69
C ALA A 224 5.20 17.82 -7.44
N PRO A 225 4.93 17.59 -8.75
CA PRO A 225 5.74 16.68 -9.56
C PRO A 225 7.21 17.07 -9.49
N GLY A 226 8.07 16.19 -8.95
CA GLY A 226 9.49 16.46 -8.80
C GLY A 226 9.95 16.91 -7.41
N ASP A 227 9.08 16.88 -6.39
CA ASP A 227 9.51 17.08 -5.00
C ASP A 227 10.68 16.13 -4.67
N PRO A 228 11.83 16.63 -4.19
CA PRO A 228 12.97 15.81 -3.81
C PRO A 228 12.64 14.67 -2.84
N ARG A 229 11.58 14.81 -2.03
CA ARG A 229 11.12 13.82 -1.04
C ARG A 229 10.43 12.61 -1.67
N ASP A 230 9.90 12.76 -2.88
CA ASP A 230 9.26 11.69 -3.66
C ASP A 230 10.26 10.92 -4.55
N LYS A 231 11.54 11.29 -4.53
CA LYS A 231 12.59 10.68 -5.35
C LYS A 231 13.24 9.51 -4.61
N VAL A 232 13.03 8.30 -5.11
CA VAL A 232 13.75 7.11 -4.62
C VAL A 232 14.70 6.60 -5.68
N LEU A 233 15.95 6.37 -5.29
CA LEU A 233 16.96 5.75 -6.14
C LEU A 233 16.73 4.23 -6.16
N SER A 234 16.49 3.67 -7.34
CA SER A 234 16.37 2.23 -7.55
C SER A 234 17.02 1.85 -8.88
N SER A 235 17.79 0.77 -8.91
CA SER A 235 18.50 0.30 -10.12
C SER A 235 19.34 1.37 -10.83
N GLY A 236 19.86 2.36 -10.09
CA GLY A 236 20.66 3.47 -10.63
C GLY A 236 19.87 4.62 -11.25
N ARG A 237 18.54 4.65 -11.11
CA ARG A 237 17.67 5.74 -11.59
C ARG A 237 16.80 6.29 -10.47
N TYR A 238 16.50 7.59 -10.52
CA TYR A 238 15.49 8.19 -9.66
C TYR A 238 14.10 7.90 -10.22
N MET A 239 13.19 7.51 -9.33
CA MET A 239 11.84 7.09 -9.68
C MET A 239 10.82 7.89 -8.89
N THR A 240 9.63 8.06 -9.48
CA THR A 240 8.44 8.64 -8.83
C THR A 240 7.20 7.80 -9.18
N PRO A 241 6.12 7.80 -8.37
CA PRO A 241 4.90 7.05 -8.71
C PRO A 241 4.26 7.52 -10.03
N ALA A 242 3.84 6.57 -10.86
CA ALA A 242 3.48 6.79 -12.27
C ALA A 242 2.25 7.69 -12.50
N LEU A 243 1.39 7.84 -11.50
CA LEU A 243 0.13 8.59 -11.62
C LEU A 243 0.19 9.98 -10.97
N GLY A 244 1.39 10.39 -10.52
CA GLY A 244 1.74 11.76 -10.16
C GLY A 244 0.91 12.42 -9.06
N ALA A 245 1.10 13.73 -8.91
CA ALA A 245 0.47 14.61 -7.94
C ALA A 245 -1.07 14.50 -7.90
N THR A 246 -1.71 14.19 -9.03
CA THR A 246 -3.18 14.09 -9.16
C THR A 246 -3.78 13.03 -8.26
N LEU A 247 -3.07 11.91 -8.03
CA LEU A 247 -3.53 10.86 -7.12
C LEU A 247 -3.05 11.03 -5.67
N SER A 248 -1.97 11.77 -5.45
CA SER A 248 -1.38 11.94 -4.11
C SER A 248 -2.41 12.42 -3.08
N LYS A 249 -3.32 13.33 -3.47
CA LYS A 249 -4.40 13.86 -2.62
C LYS A 249 -5.38 12.79 -2.13
N HIS A 250 -5.39 11.60 -2.71
CA HIS A 250 -6.27 10.51 -2.28
C HIS A 250 -5.65 9.57 -1.24
N TYR A 251 -4.33 9.51 -1.17
CA TYR A 251 -3.62 8.64 -0.25
C TYR A 251 -3.33 9.36 1.07
N ASP A 252 -3.47 8.63 2.17
CA ASP A 252 -3.10 9.13 3.50
C ASP A 252 -1.62 8.87 3.78
N THR A 253 -1.07 7.78 3.22
CA THR A 253 0.34 7.44 3.33
C THR A 253 0.86 6.83 2.03
N ARG A 254 2.07 7.22 1.62
CA ARG A 254 2.70 6.77 0.36
C ARG A 254 4.01 6.05 0.64
N LEU A 255 4.11 4.84 0.09
CA LEU A 255 5.27 3.98 0.13
C LEU A 255 5.89 3.79 -1.25
N MET A 256 7.21 3.63 -1.28
CA MET A 256 7.90 3.14 -2.45
C MET A 256 8.85 1.99 -2.13
N ALA A 257 8.62 0.85 -2.79
CA ALA A 257 9.54 -0.27 -2.78
C ALA A 257 10.61 -0.09 -3.86
N ALA A 258 11.87 -0.29 -3.48
CA ALA A 258 13.03 -0.18 -4.35
C ALA A 258 13.94 -1.41 -4.24
N LYS A 259 14.66 -1.69 -5.33
CA LYS A 259 15.64 -2.78 -5.38
C LYS A 259 16.89 -2.37 -4.60
N GLY A 260 17.27 -3.21 -3.65
CA GLY A 260 18.52 -3.06 -2.89
C GLY A 260 19.68 -3.84 -3.52
N ARG A 261 20.84 -3.76 -2.87
CA ARG A 261 22.05 -4.52 -3.23
C ARG A 261 21.99 -5.95 -2.69
N PRO A 262 22.75 -6.91 -3.25
CA PRO A 262 22.91 -8.24 -2.68
C PRO A 262 23.50 -8.16 -1.27
N VAL A 263 23.02 -8.98 -0.33
CA VAL A 263 23.62 -9.07 1.01
C VAL A 263 24.88 -9.91 0.95
N MET A 264 26.01 -9.35 1.39
CA MET A 264 27.24 -10.12 1.60
C MET A 264 27.00 -11.09 2.77
N ASN A 265 27.34 -12.36 2.59
CA ASN A 265 27.32 -13.44 3.60
C ASN A 265 25.98 -14.15 3.93
N THR A 266 24.88 -13.93 3.19
CA THR A 266 23.63 -14.73 3.36
C THR A 266 23.25 -15.60 2.15
N GLY A 267 24.20 -15.80 1.22
CA GLY A 267 24.17 -16.94 0.29
C GLY A 267 23.06 -17.01 -0.77
N ALA A 268 22.18 -16.01 -0.92
CA ALA A 268 21.28 -15.83 -2.09
C ALA A 268 20.26 -14.69 -1.95
N LEU A 269 19.99 -14.21 -0.73
CA LEU A 269 18.90 -13.26 -0.50
C LEU A 269 19.29 -11.84 -0.92
N THR A 270 18.49 -11.26 -1.82
CA THR A 270 18.69 -9.87 -2.25
C THR A 270 17.87 -8.93 -1.38
N THR A 271 18.52 -7.94 -0.76
CA THR A 271 17.82 -6.90 0.02
C THR A 271 17.00 -6.01 -0.90
N ARG A 272 15.89 -5.52 -0.36
CA ARG A 272 15.03 -4.48 -0.90
C ARG A 272 14.89 -3.40 0.16
N SER A 273 14.53 -2.20 -0.27
CA SER A 273 14.23 -1.11 0.65
C SER A 273 12.81 -0.65 0.43
N LEU A 274 12.12 -0.33 1.52
CA LEU A 274 10.83 0.33 1.49
C LEU A 274 10.98 1.73 2.07
N HIS A 275 10.59 2.73 1.31
CA HIS A 275 10.70 4.14 1.65
C HIS A 275 9.32 4.68 1.99
N LEU A 276 9.22 5.38 3.12
CA LEU A 276 8.10 6.27 3.42
C LEU A 276 8.36 7.58 2.67
N LEU A 277 7.53 7.86 1.66
CA LEU A 277 7.61 9.12 0.92
C LEU A 277 6.88 10.23 1.67
N TRP A 278 5.68 9.91 2.15
CA TRP A 278 4.77 10.90 2.72
C TRP A 278 3.74 10.24 3.64
N ASP A 279 3.40 10.93 4.73
CA ASP A 279 2.26 10.64 5.59
C ASP A 279 1.54 11.95 5.92
N ARG A 280 0.24 12.03 5.63
CA ARG A 280 -0.55 13.25 5.72
C ARG A 280 -0.77 13.76 7.14
N GLU A 281 -0.88 12.86 8.12
CA GLU A 281 -1.41 13.21 9.44
C GLU A 281 -0.40 13.02 10.57
N ARG A 282 0.56 12.11 10.41
CA ARG A 282 1.46 11.72 11.51
C ARG A 282 2.78 12.48 11.52
N ASP A 283 3.00 13.38 10.55
CA ASP A 283 4.26 14.14 10.36
C ASP A 283 5.50 13.26 10.53
N LEU A 284 5.40 12.04 9.98
CA LEU A 284 6.47 11.06 10.08
C LEU A 284 7.61 11.52 9.18
N THR A 285 8.81 11.52 9.75
CA THR A 285 10.00 11.83 8.98
C THR A 285 10.17 10.78 7.88
N PRO A 286 10.40 11.20 6.62
CA PRO A 286 10.75 10.29 5.55
C PRO A 286 11.92 9.39 5.97
N GLY A 287 11.76 8.10 5.73
CA GLY A 287 12.69 7.08 6.21
C GLY A 287 12.63 5.84 5.34
N LYS A 288 13.66 5.00 5.45
CA LYS A 288 13.75 3.73 4.72
C LYS A 288 13.91 2.58 5.70
N VAL A 289 13.34 1.44 5.35
CA VAL A 289 13.61 0.16 6.01
C VAL A 289 14.08 -0.85 4.98
N SER A 290 15.07 -1.65 5.35
CA SER A 290 15.57 -2.73 4.51
C SER A 290 14.80 -4.02 4.82
N PHE A 291 14.53 -4.83 3.80
CA PHE A 291 13.81 -6.10 3.92
C PHE A 291 14.31 -7.15 2.94
N VAL A 292 14.05 -8.41 3.27
CA VAL A 292 14.29 -9.58 2.40
C VAL A 292 13.00 -10.35 2.19
N VAL A 293 12.94 -11.13 1.13
CA VAL A 293 11.82 -12.04 0.84
C VAL A 293 12.24 -13.45 1.22
N THR A 294 11.47 -14.07 2.12
CA THR A 294 11.70 -15.43 2.64
C THR A 294 10.48 -16.31 2.35
N GLU A 295 10.54 -17.60 2.69
CA GLU A 295 9.37 -18.48 2.60
C GLU A 295 8.19 -17.96 3.43
N SER A 296 8.45 -17.41 4.61
CA SER A 296 7.48 -16.79 5.53
C SER A 296 7.00 -15.40 5.12
N GLY A 297 7.39 -14.92 3.93
CA GLY A 297 7.03 -13.62 3.39
C GLY A 297 8.13 -12.58 3.54
N VAL A 298 7.73 -11.31 3.61
CA VAL A 298 8.64 -10.17 3.75
C VAL A 298 9.08 -10.00 5.20
N VAL A 299 10.39 -9.94 5.42
CA VAL A 299 11.01 -9.80 6.75
C VAL A 299 11.98 -8.62 6.73
N GLY A 300 11.85 -7.71 7.71
CA GLY A 300 12.76 -6.59 7.88
C GLY A 300 14.15 -7.05 8.29
N VAL A 301 15.18 -6.35 7.82
CA VAL A 301 16.58 -6.56 8.24
C VAL A 301 17.11 -5.28 8.87
N GLU A 302 17.78 -5.42 10.01
CA GLU A 302 18.52 -4.30 10.62
C GLU A 302 19.78 -4.02 9.77
N GLU A 303 20.07 -2.74 9.54
CA GLU A 303 21.31 -2.28 8.87
C GLU A 303 22.47 -2.23 9.87
#